data_AF-A0A075B6P6-F1
#
_entry.id   AF-A0A075B6P6-F1
#
_cell.length_a   1.000
_cell.length_b   1.000
_cell.length_c   1.000
_cell.angle_alpha   90.00
_cell.angle_beta   90.00
_cell.angle_gamma   90.00
#
_symmetry.space_group_name_H-M   'P 1'
#
loop_
_entity.id
_entity.type
_entity.pdbx_description
1 polymer ?
#
loop_
_entity_poly.entity_id
_entity_poly.type
_entity_poly.pdbx_seq_one_letter_code
_entity_poly.pdbx_strand_id
1 'polypeptide(L)'
;MTLLPGDNSDYDYSALSCTSDASFHPAFLPQRQAIKGAFYRRAQRLRPQDEPRQGCQPEDRRRRIIINVGGIKYSLPWTTLDEFPLTRLGQLKACTNFDDILNVCDDYDVTCNEFFFDRNPGAFGTILTFLRAGKLRLLREMCALSFQEELLYWGIAEDHLDGCCKRRYLQKIEEFAEMVEREEEDDALDSEGRDSEGPAEGEGRLGRCMRRLRDMVERPHSGLPGKVFACLSVLFVTVTAVNLSVSTLPSLREEEEQ
;
A
#
# COMPACT_ATOMS: atom_id res chain seq x y z
N MET A 1 -22.62 -56.25 27.37
CA MET A 1 -21.33 -56.96 27.30
C MET A 1 -21.44 -57.89 26.12
N THR A 2 -20.68 -57.79 25.03
CA THR A 2 -19.27 -57.39 24.84
C THR A 2 -19.10 -57.11 23.34
N LEU A 3 -18.69 -55.89 22.97
CA LEU A 3 -17.36 -55.50 22.48
C LEU A 3 -17.08 -55.83 21.00
N LEU A 4 -16.88 -54.75 20.23
CA LEU A 4 -16.18 -54.72 18.95
C LEU A 4 -14.73 -55.23 19.11
N PRO A 5 -14.08 -55.59 17.99
CA PRO A 5 -13.03 -54.70 17.51
C PRO A 5 -13.09 -54.46 16.00
N GLY A 6 -12.62 -53.28 15.59
CA GLY A 6 -12.44 -52.91 14.19
C GLY A 6 -11.06 -53.25 13.65
N ASP A 7 -10.95 -53.21 12.32
CA ASP A 7 -9.79 -52.83 11.51
C ASP A 7 -10.35 -52.63 10.08
N ASN A 8 -10.37 -51.42 9.52
CA ASN A 8 -9.29 -50.66 8.88
C ASN A 8 -8.99 -51.09 7.42
N SER A 9 -8.79 -50.06 6.59
CA SER A 9 -8.21 -50.03 5.23
C SER A 9 -8.93 -50.74 4.06
N ASP A 10 -9.57 -49.95 3.17
CA ASP A 10 -9.05 -49.64 1.82
C ASP A 10 -10.20 -49.07 0.95
N TYR A 11 -10.42 -47.76 1.01
CA TYR A 11 -11.19 -47.07 -0.02
C TYR A 11 -10.22 -46.56 -1.08
N ASP A 12 -10.09 -47.35 -2.15
CA ASP A 12 -9.35 -46.99 -3.36
C ASP A 12 -9.98 -45.75 -4.02
N TYR A 13 -9.36 -44.58 -3.85
CA TYR A 13 -9.78 -43.32 -4.47
C TYR A 13 -9.15 -43.11 -5.86
N SER A 14 -9.07 -44.19 -6.63
CA SER A 14 -8.26 -44.27 -7.84
C SER A 14 -9.11 -44.44 -9.10
N ALA A 15 -10.18 -43.64 -9.31
CA ALA A 15 -10.95 -43.70 -10.57
C ALA A 15 -11.86 -42.49 -10.90
N LEU A 16 -11.47 -41.25 -10.57
CA LEU A 16 -12.17 -40.06 -11.11
C LEU A 16 -11.18 -39.06 -11.70
N SER A 17 -10.49 -39.51 -12.75
CA SER A 17 -9.93 -38.63 -13.76
C SER A 17 -10.27 -39.24 -15.11
N CYS A 18 -11.22 -38.63 -15.83
CA CYS A 18 -11.26 -38.54 -17.29
C CYS A 18 -12.40 -37.59 -17.73
N THR A 19 -11.97 -36.38 -18.10
CA THR A 19 -12.32 -35.67 -19.34
C THR A 19 -13.80 -35.54 -19.77
N SER A 20 -14.29 -34.29 -19.76
CA SER A 20 -15.28 -33.74 -20.72
C SER A 20 -15.14 -32.21 -20.64
N ASP A 21 -14.12 -31.62 -21.25
CA ASP A 21 -14.19 -30.94 -22.56
C ASP A 21 -15.56 -30.33 -22.90
N ALA A 22 -15.75 -29.07 -22.52
CA ALA A 22 -16.71 -28.15 -23.12
C ALA A 22 -16.22 -26.70 -22.90
N SER A 23 -15.40 -26.24 -23.84
CA SER A 23 -15.38 -24.87 -24.35
C SER A 23 -15.51 -23.71 -23.34
N PHE A 24 -14.45 -23.43 -22.62
CA PHE A 24 -14.11 -22.05 -22.28
C PHE A 24 -12.73 -21.79 -22.88
N HIS A 25 -12.69 -21.20 -24.07
CA HIS A 25 -11.48 -20.54 -24.53
C HIS A 25 -11.39 -19.23 -23.73
N PRO A 26 -10.43 -19.05 -22.80
CA PRO A 26 -9.97 -17.71 -22.56
C PRO A 26 -9.34 -17.28 -23.89
N ALA A 27 -9.79 -16.17 -24.46
CA ALA A 27 -9.05 -15.53 -25.53
C ALA A 27 -7.61 -15.35 -25.01
N PHE A 28 -6.70 -16.20 -25.46
CA PHE A 28 -5.27 -16.00 -25.30
C PHE A 28 -4.95 -14.76 -26.11
N LEU A 29 -5.10 -13.58 -25.48
CA LEU A 29 -4.41 -12.39 -25.93
C LEU A 29 -2.97 -12.81 -26.14
N PRO A 30 -2.36 -12.57 -27.32
CA PRO A 30 -0.98 -12.94 -27.55
C PRO A 30 -0.15 -12.27 -26.46
N GLN A 31 0.31 -13.06 -25.48
CA GLN A 31 1.26 -12.58 -24.51
C GLN A 31 2.48 -12.20 -25.34
N ARG A 32 2.69 -10.89 -25.55
CA ARG A 32 3.85 -10.35 -26.25
C ARG A 32 5.04 -11.03 -25.60
N GLN A 33 5.61 -12.01 -26.30
CA GLN A 33 6.76 -12.74 -25.79
C GLN A 33 7.85 -11.69 -25.66
N ALA A 34 8.14 -11.29 -24.43
CA ALA A 34 9.27 -10.42 -24.15
C ALA A 34 10.48 -11.12 -24.76
N ILE A 35 11.07 -10.50 -25.78
CA ILE A 35 12.29 -10.99 -26.42
C ILE A 35 13.37 -10.91 -25.34
N LYS A 36 13.58 -12.05 -24.65
CA LYS A 36 14.60 -12.18 -23.62
C LYS A 36 15.96 -11.98 -24.29
N GLY A 37 16.64 -10.89 -23.95
CA GLY A 37 18.06 -10.70 -24.28
C GLY A 37 18.44 -9.39 -24.95
N ALA A 38 17.53 -8.66 -25.61
CA ALA A 38 17.88 -7.42 -26.31
C ALA A 38 17.89 -6.17 -25.40
N PHE A 39 17.06 -6.15 -24.35
CA PHE A 39 16.81 -4.95 -23.54
C PHE A 39 17.63 -4.88 -22.23
N TYR A 40 18.36 -5.96 -21.89
CA TYR A 40 18.98 -6.13 -20.56
C TYR A 40 20.24 -5.29 -20.29
N ARG A 41 20.57 -4.30 -21.12
CA ARG A 41 21.84 -3.55 -21.02
C ARG A 41 21.73 -2.02 -20.97
N ARG A 42 20.53 -1.46 -20.79
CA ARG A 42 20.31 -0.03 -20.97
C ARG A 42 19.97 0.73 -19.71
N ALA A 43 20.25 0.21 -18.53
CA ALA A 43 20.20 1.05 -17.35
C ALA A 43 20.94 0.38 -16.20
N GLN A 44 21.67 1.16 -15.43
CA GLN A 44 22.48 0.66 -14.33
C GLN A 44 22.26 1.55 -13.11
N ARG A 45 22.05 0.94 -11.94
CA ARG A 45 22.11 1.68 -10.68
C ARG A 45 23.55 2.15 -10.49
N LEU A 46 23.75 3.44 -10.32
CA LEU A 46 25.06 3.99 -10.02
C LEU A 46 25.40 3.64 -8.57
N ARG A 47 26.58 3.05 -8.38
CA ARG A 47 27.14 2.90 -7.04
C ARG A 47 27.83 4.22 -6.67
N PRO A 48 27.91 4.58 -5.38
CA PRO A 48 28.61 5.78 -4.95
C PRO A 48 30.07 5.88 -5.44
N GLN A 49 30.70 4.74 -5.73
CA GLN A 49 32.06 4.67 -6.27
C GLN A 49 32.15 4.93 -7.79
N ASP A 50 31.04 4.72 -8.50
CA ASP A 50 30.89 4.93 -9.95
C ASP A 50 30.27 6.31 -10.27
N GLU A 51 29.98 7.12 -9.25
CA GLU A 51 29.51 8.50 -9.40
C GLU A 51 30.60 9.31 -10.13
N PRO A 52 30.27 10.00 -11.23
CA PRO A 52 31.24 10.81 -11.95
C PRO A 52 31.78 11.91 -11.02
N ARG A 53 33.07 11.80 -10.66
CA ARG A 53 33.71 12.61 -9.62
C ARG A 53 33.88 14.10 -9.95
N GLN A 54 33.58 14.54 -11.16
CA GLN A 54 33.48 15.93 -11.58
C GLN A 54 33.09 15.96 -13.05
N GLY A 55 31.94 16.55 -13.38
CA GLY A 55 31.52 16.88 -14.74
C GLY A 55 31.30 15.67 -15.65
N CYS A 56 30.03 15.35 -15.95
CA CYS A 56 29.73 14.43 -17.04
C CYS A 56 30.20 15.06 -18.36
N GLN A 57 31.05 14.37 -19.13
CA GLN A 57 31.50 14.86 -20.43
C GLN A 57 30.27 15.24 -21.28
N PRO A 58 30.30 16.35 -22.05
CA PRO A 58 29.13 16.80 -22.83
C PRO A 58 28.55 15.71 -23.75
N GLU A 59 29.42 14.85 -24.29
CA GLU A 59 29.05 13.71 -25.13
C GLU A 59 28.32 12.60 -24.36
N ASP A 60 28.65 12.40 -23.09
CA ASP A 60 27.96 11.44 -22.23
C ASP A 60 26.55 11.95 -21.86
N ARG A 61 26.38 13.25 -21.66
CA ARG A 61 25.08 13.90 -21.41
C ARG A 61 24.11 13.76 -22.58
N ARG A 62 24.63 13.75 -23.81
CA ARG A 62 23.84 13.54 -25.04
C ARG A 62 23.38 12.10 -25.20
N ARG A 63 24.09 11.14 -24.60
CA ARG A 63 23.80 9.70 -24.73
C ARG A 63 23.04 9.14 -23.54
N ARG A 64 23.27 9.70 -22.35
CA ARG A 64 22.78 9.19 -21.07
C ARG A 64 22.20 10.28 -20.19
N ILE A 65 21.32 9.85 -19.31
CA ILE A 65 20.71 10.62 -18.23
C ILE A 65 20.95 9.96 -16.90
N ILE A 66 20.93 10.77 -15.84
CA ILE A 66 20.90 10.31 -14.48
C ILE A 66 19.48 10.57 -13.95
N ILE A 67 18.82 9.49 -13.51
CA ILE A 67 17.55 9.56 -12.79
C ILE A 67 17.86 9.27 -11.32
N ASN A 68 17.57 10.22 -10.44
CA ASN A 68 17.73 10.07 -9.01
C ASN A 68 16.35 9.95 -8.37
N VAL A 69 16.05 8.81 -7.75
CA VAL A 69 14.77 8.57 -7.08
C VAL A 69 15.01 8.30 -5.61
N GLY A 70 14.49 9.16 -4.74
CA GLY A 70 14.67 9.05 -3.29
C GLY A 70 16.13 8.92 -2.85
N GLY A 71 17.05 9.57 -3.59
CA GLY A 71 18.50 9.51 -3.35
C GLY A 71 19.23 8.36 -4.05
N ILE A 72 18.54 7.43 -4.73
CA ILE A 72 19.18 6.37 -5.51
C ILE A 72 19.30 6.80 -6.98
N LYS A 73 20.55 6.83 -7.47
CA LYS A 73 20.87 7.25 -8.83
C LYS A 73 20.93 6.09 -9.82
N TYR A 74 20.41 6.32 -11.01
CA TYR A 74 20.35 5.37 -12.12
C TYR A 74 20.81 6.03 -13.42
N SER A 75 21.81 5.45 -14.08
CA SER A 75 22.25 5.87 -15.41
C SER A 75 21.48 5.11 -16.49
N LEU A 76 20.76 5.84 -17.35
CA LEU A 76 19.98 5.29 -18.47
C LEU A 76 20.45 5.95 -19.78
N PRO A 77 20.58 5.24 -20.91
CA PRO A 77 20.61 5.86 -22.22
C PRO A 77 19.26 6.51 -22.53
N TRP A 78 19.33 7.65 -23.23
CA TRP A 78 18.14 8.35 -23.73
C TRP A 78 17.23 7.46 -24.59
N THR A 79 17.80 6.50 -25.32
CA THR A 79 17.07 5.54 -26.15
C THR A 79 16.12 4.63 -25.37
N THR A 80 16.34 4.44 -24.07
CA THR A 80 15.43 3.66 -23.21
C THR A 80 14.08 4.37 -23.07
N LEU A 81 14.08 5.70 -23.05
CA LEU A 81 12.85 6.49 -22.88
C LEU A 81 12.04 6.59 -24.17
N ASP A 82 12.69 6.47 -25.33
CA ASP A 82 12.04 6.51 -26.65
C ASP A 82 11.03 5.35 -26.84
N GLU A 83 11.22 4.25 -26.13
CA GLU A 83 10.31 3.09 -26.17
C GLU A 83 9.04 3.32 -25.32
N PHE A 84 9.05 4.31 -24.42
CA PHE A 84 7.98 4.58 -23.46
C PHE A 84 7.62 6.07 -23.40
N PRO A 85 7.26 6.71 -24.53
CA PRO A 85 7.10 8.17 -24.60
C PRO A 85 5.96 8.71 -23.74
N LEU A 86 4.95 7.89 -23.43
CA LEU A 86 3.80 8.28 -22.61
C LEU A 86 4.08 8.22 -21.11
N THR A 87 5.17 7.56 -20.68
CA THR A 87 5.55 7.52 -19.27
C THR A 87 6.09 8.87 -18.82
N ARG A 88 6.07 9.14 -17.51
CA ARG A 88 6.63 10.38 -16.94
C ARG A 88 8.11 10.56 -17.34
N LEU A 89 8.90 9.48 -17.31
CA LEU A 89 10.28 9.54 -17.79
C LEU A 89 10.37 9.81 -19.29
N GLY A 90 9.47 9.22 -20.09
CA GLY A 90 9.35 9.50 -21.52
C GLY A 90 9.15 11.00 -21.83
N GLN A 91 8.37 11.70 -21.01
CA GLN A 91 8.11 13.14 -21.16
C GLN A 91 9.38 14.01 -21.04
N LEU A 92 10.42 13.56 -20.34
CA LEU A 92 11.70 14.27 -20.26
C LEU A 92 12.33 14.49 -21.64
N LYS A 93 12.04 13.63 -22.63
CA LYS A 93 12.51 13.81 -24.02
C LYS A 93 11.86 14.99 -24.74
N ALA A 94 10.63 15.33 -24.35
CA ALA A 94 9.88 16.42 -24.96
C ALA A 94 10.16 17.77 -24.31
N CYS A 95 10.84 17.78 -23.15
CA CYS A 95 11.17 19.01 -22.44
C CYS A 95 12.23 19.82 -23.20
N THR A 96 11.97 21.10 -23.40
CA THR A 96 12.85 22.00 -24.17
C THR A 96 13.51 23.08 -23.32
N ASN A 97 12.90 23.40 -22.19
CA ASN A 97 13.34 24.43 -21.27
C ASN A 97 13.31 23.92 -19.82
N PHE A 98 13.81 24.73 -18.89
CA PHE A 98 13.92 24.37 -17.48
C PHE A 98 12.55 24.21 -16.80
N ASP A 99 11.57 25.04 -17.16
CA ASP A 99 10.22 24.98 -16.59
C ASP A 99 9.50 23.70 -17.00
N ASP A 100 9.63 23.27 -18.27
CA ASP A 100 9.12 21.98 -18.74
C ASP A 100 9.68 20.82 -17.91
N ILE A 101 10.98 20.87 -17.60
CA ILE A 101 11.66 19.84 -16.80
C ILE A 101 11.08 19.79 -15.38
N LEU A 102 10.92 20.95 -14.74
CA LEU A 102 10.38 21.03 -13.37
C LEU A 102 8.89 20.67 -13.27
N ASN A 103 8.16 20.67 -14.37
CA ASN A 103 6.81 20.10 -14.40
C ASN A 103 6.82 18.56 -14.36
N VAL A 104 7.94 17.93 -14.70
CA VAL A 104 8.09 16.47 -14.77
C VAL A 104 8.81 15.91 -13.55
N CYS A 105 9.85 16.59 -13.05
CA CYS A 105 10.66 16.16 -11.91
C CYS A 105 10.75 17.23 -10.82
N ASP A 106 11.14 16.85 -9.61
CA ASP A 106 11.13 17.74 -8.44
C ASP A 106 12.35 18.68 -8.38
N ASP A 107 13.49 18.24 -8.93
CA ASP A 107 14.69 19.07 -9.07
C ASP A 107 15.55 18.62 -10.28
N TYR A 108 16.38 19.50 -10.82
CA TYR A 108 17.26 19.22 -11.97
C TYR A 108 18.65 19.84 -11.82
N ASP A 109 19.67 18.99 -11.76
CA ASP A 109 21.07 19.40 -11.80
C ASP A 109 21.60 19.41 -13.24
N VAL A 110 21.74 20.62 -13.78
CA VAL A 110 22.27 20.90 -15.12
C VAL A 110 23.72 20.45 -15.28
N THR A 111 24.52 20.40 -14.21
CA THR A 111 25.94 20.05 -14.29
C THR A 111 26.14 18.56 -14.53
N CYS A 112 25.35 17.73 -13.85
CA CYS A 112 25.38 16.27 -13.96
C CYS A 112 24.36 15.70 -14.96
N ASN A 113 23.45 16.53 -15.48
CA ASN A 113 22.27 16.07 -16.23
C ASN A 113 21.45 15.06 -15.41
N GLU A 114 21.20 15.43 -14.16
CA GLU A 114 20.53 14.60 -13.15
C GLU A 114 19.13 15.14 -12.85
N PHE A 115 18.13 14.29 -13.00
CA PHE A 115 16.72 14.58 -12.71
C PHE A 115 16.34 13.90 -11.40
N PHE A 116 15.87 14.67 -10.43
CA PHE A 116 15.52 14.21 -9.10
C PHE A 116 14.01 14.01 -8.95
N PHE A 117 13.63 12.90 -8.32
CA PHE A 117 12.26 12.52 -8.02
C PHE A 117 12.16 12.11 -6.55
N ASP A 118 11.36 12.82 -5.76
CA ASP A 118 11.10 12.53 -4.35
C ASP A 118 10.06 11.42 -4.19
N ARG A 119 10.38 10.25 -4.74
CA ARG A 119 9.51 9.07 -4.80
C ARG A 119 10.16 7.84 -4.20
N ASN A 120 9.39 6.76 -4.06
CA ASN A 120 9.86 5.53 -3.44
C ASN A 120 10.89 4.78 -4.33
N PRO A 121 12.16 4.65 -3.90
CA PRO A 121 13.18 3.97 -4.70
C PRO A 121 12.93 2.46 -4.89
N GLY A 122 12.22 1.82 -3.95
CA GLY A 122 11.85 0.41 -4.03
C GLY A 122 10.85 0.15 -5.15
N ALA A 123 9.78 0.94 -5.23
CA ALA A 123 8.83 0.90 -6.35
C ALA A 123 9.53 1.17 -7.68
N PHE A 124 10.35 2.22 -7.73
CA PHE A 124 11.07 2.59 -8.92
C PHE A 124 12.00 1.48 -9.43
N GLY A 125 12.60 0.68 -8.55
CA GLY A 125 13.39 -0.49 -8.97
C GLY A 125 12.60 -1.49 -9.83
N THR A 126 11.30 -1.66 -9.53
CA THR A 126 10.41 -2.55 -10.30
C THR A 126 9.99 -1.91 -11.62
N ILE A 127 9.71 -0.60 -11.59
CA ILE A 127 9.39 0.21 -12.77
C ILE A 127 10.56 0.25 -13.75
N LEU A 128 11.76 0.43 -13.24
CA LEU A 128 12.99 0.39 -14.03
C LEU A 128 13.23 -1.00 -14.64
N THR A 129 12.85 -2.08 -13.94
CA THR A 129 12.87 -3.43 -14.49
C THR A 129 11.89 -3.57 -15.64
N PHE A 130 10.69 -2.98 -15.53
CA PHE A 130 9.74 -2.91 -16.63
C PHE A 130 10.30 -2.16 -17.84
N LEU A 131 10.89 -0.97 -17.66
CA LEU A 131 11.51 -0.21 -18.76
C LEU A 131 12.68 -0.95 -19.42
N ARG A 132 13.37 -1.83 -18.69
CA ARG A 132 14.52 -2.62 -19.19
C ARG A 132 14.16 -3.98 -19.78
N ALA A 133 13.06 -4.59 -19.38
CA ALA A 133 12.77 -5.99 -19.71
C ALA A 133 11.37 -6.19 -20.27
N GLY A 134 10.55 -5.13 -20.29
CA GLY A 134 9.12 -5.18 -20.60
C GLY A 134 8.29 -5.97 -19.59
N LYS A 135 8.85 -6.24 -18.40
CA LYS A 135 8.21 -7.08 -17.37
C LYS A 135 7.95 -6.28 -16.10
N LEU A 136 6.68 -6.00 -15.84
CA LEU A 136 6.24 -5.38 -14.61
C LEU A 136 5.75 -6.47 -13.64
N ARG A 137 6.30 -6.44 -12.43
CA ARG A 137 5.94 -7.34 -11.33
C ARG A 137 5.40 -6.49 -10.19
N LEU A 138 4.61 -7.09 -9.31
CA LEU A 138 4.19 -6.45 -8.08
C LEU A 138 5.31 -6.56 -7.04
N LEU A 139 5.69 -5.43 -6.42
CA LEU A 139 6.68 -5.41 -5.33
C LEU A 139 6.07 -6.03 -4.06
N ARG A 140 6.69 -7.10 -3.53
CA ARG A 140 6.07 -7.92 -2.48
C ARG A 140 5.94 -7.21 -1.13
N GLU A 141 6.88 -6.33 -0.80
CA GLU A 141 6.95 -5.65 0.50
C GLU A 141 6.20 -4.32 0.51
N MET A 142 5.55 -3.95 -0.59
CA MET A 142 4.80 -2.70 -0.74
C MET A 142 3.29 -2.97 -0.77
N CYS A 143 2.52 -2.08 -0.14
CA CYS A 143 1.07 -2.07 -0.22
C CYS A 143 0.60 -1.90 -1.68
N ALA A 144 -0.48 -2.59 -2.07
CA ALA A 144 -1.01 -2.52 -3.44
C ALA A 144 -1.46 -1.10 -3.82
N LEU A 145 -2.07 -0.35 -2.89
CA LEU A 145 -2.47 1.05 -3.12
C LEU A 145 -1.27 1.97 -3.33
N SER A 146 -0.26 1.86 -2.47
CA SER A 146 0.99 2.62 -2.64
C SER A 146 1.68 2.28 -3.96
N PHE A 147 1.63 1.01 -4.39
CA PHE A 147 2.15 0.63 -5.70
C PHE A 147 1.30 1.20 -6.85
N GLN A 148 -0.02 1.27 -6.70
CA GLN A 148 -0.92 1.93 -7.67
C GLN A 148 -0.57 3.40 -7.85
N GLU A 149 -0.37 4.13 -6.75
CA GLU A 149 0.04 5.54 -6.78
C GLU A 149 1.35 5.73 -7.53
N GLU A 150 2.32 4.83 -7.32
CA GLU A 150 3.57 4.84 -8.07
C GLU A 150 3.31 4.58 -9.56
N LEU A 151 2.55 3.55 -9.93
CA LEU A 151 2.22 3.29 -11.34
C LEU A 151 1.56 4.49 -12.02
N LEU A 152 0.62 5.14 -11.34
CA LEU A 152 -0.03 6.37 -11.81
C LEU A 152 0.97 7.51 -11.97
N TYR A 153 1.81 7.75 -10.96
CA TYR A 153 2.83 8.80 -10.99
C TYR A 153 3.78 8.62 -12.18
N TRP A 154 4.25 7.40 -12.42
CA TRP A 154 5.19 7.09 -13.50
C TRP A 154 4.51 6.95 -14.87
N GLY A 155 3.18 7.01 -14.94
CA GLY A 155 2.40 6.91 -16.18
C GLY A 155 2.44 5.51 -16.79
N ILE A 156 2.40 4.47 -15.95
CA ILE A 156 2.45 3.07 -16.36
C ILE A 156 1.11 2.41 -16.05
N ALA A 157 0.41 1.94 -17.08
CA ALA A 157 -0.83 1.20 -16.88
C ALA A 157 -0.60 -0.13 -16.16
N GLU A 158 -1.48 -0.46 -15.22
CA GLU A 158 -1.51 -1.73 -14.48
C GLU A 158 -1.68 -2.96 -15.39
N ASP A 159 -2.20 -2.78 -16.60
CA ASP A 159 -2.31 -3.84 -17.62
C ASP A 159 -0.97 -4.45 -18.02
N HIS A 160 0.13 -3.74 -17.79
CA HIS A 160 1.48 -4.25 -18.03
C HIS A 160 1.94 -5.27 -16.97
N LEU A 161 1.20 -5.44 -15.87
CA LEU A 161 1.52 -6.43 -14.85
C LEU A 161 1.45 -7.86 -15.42
N ASP A 162 2.47 -8.66 -15.12
CA ASP A 162 2.42 -10.10 -15.37
C ASP A 162 1.19 -10.73 -14.71
N GLY A 163 0.55 -11.72 -15.36
CA GLY A 163 -0.75 -12.25 -14.95
C GLY A 163 -0.86 -12.67 -13.47
N CYS A 164 0.16 -13.32 -12.88
CA CYS A 164 0.13 -13.66 -11.46
C CYS A 164 0.20 -12.42 -10.54
N CYS A 165 0.95 -11.40 -10.96
CA CYS A 165 1.07 -10.14 -10.23
C CYS A 165 -0.19 -9.30 -10.40
N LYS A 166 -0.77 -9.26 -11.61
CA LYS A 166 -2.02 -8.55 -11.90
C LYS A 166 -3.17 -9.10 -11.07
N ARG A 167 -3.34 -10.43 -11.03
CA ARG A 167 -4.37 -11.06 -10.20
C ARG A 167 -4.23 -10.69 -8.73
N ARG A 168 -3.02 -10.82 -8.17
CA ARG A 168 -2.76 -10.49 -6.77
C ARG A 168 -2.96 -9.00 -6.46
N TYR A 169 -2.59 -8.14 -7.41
CA TYR A 169 -2.78 -6.71 -7.31
C TYR A 169 -4.27 -6.36 -7.29
N LEU A 170 -5.05 -6.80 -8.28
CA LEU A 170 -6.49 -6.54 -8.36
C LEU A 170 -7.25 -7.08 -7.15
N GLN A 171 -6.92 -8.30 -6.70
CA GLN A 171 -7.51 -8.85 -5.49
C GLN A 171 -7.31 -7.92 -4.28
N LYS A 172 -6.12 -7.33 -4.13
CA LYS A 172 -5.82 -6.42 -3.02
C LYS A 172 -6.53 -5.07 -3.14
N ILE A 173 -6.75 -4.59 -4.37
CA ILE A 173 -7.52 -3.37 -4.62
C ILE A 173 -9.00 -3.59 -4.31
N GLU A 174 -9.57 -4.72 -4.74
CA GLU A 174 -10.95 -5.11 -4.47
C GLU A 174 -11.20 -5.33 -2.97
N GLU A 175 -10.32 -6.08 -2.29
CA GLU A 175 -10.36 -6.25 -0.83
C GLU A 175 -10.37 -4.90 -0.09
N PHE A 176 -9.60 -3.92 -0.57
CA PHE A 176 -9.59 -2.58 0.02
C PHE A 176 -10.87 -1.80 -0.29
N ALA A 177 -11.36 -1.86 -1.52
CA ALA A 177 -12.61 -1.21 -1.90
C ALA A 177 -13.79 -1.72 -1.05
N GLU A 178 -13.89 -3.04 -0.83
CA GLU A 178 -14.92 -3.60 0.03
C GLU A 178 -14.79 -3.17 1.50
N MET A 179 -13.56 -2.96 2.00
CA MET A 179 -13.37 -2.46 3.37
C MET A 179 -13.86 -1.02 3.48
N VAL A 180 -13.54 -0.17 2.49
CA VAL A 180 -14.01 1.22 2.46
C VAL A 180 -15.53 1.28 2.35
N GLU A 181 -16.14 0.49 1.47
CA GLU A 181 -17.61 0.43 1.34
C GLU A 181 -18.28 0.01 2.66
N ARG A 182 -17.74 -0.99 3.37
CA ARG A 182 -18.27 -1.40 4.69
C ARG A 182 -18.11 -0.32 5.75
N GLU A 183 -16.96 0.37 5.78
CA GLU A 183 -16.73 1.49 6.70
C GLU A 183 -17.70 2.65 6.43
N GLU A 184 -17.96 2.96 5.15
CA GLU A 184 -18.93 3.97 4.74
C GLU A 184 -20.37 3.57 5.10
N GLU A 185 -20.74 2.29 4.95
CA GLU A 185 -22.04 1.76 5.37
C GLU A 185 -22.22 1.83 6.90
N ASP A 186 -21.21 1.45 7.67
CA ASP A 186 -21.24 1.51 9.14
C ASP A 186 -21.36 2.97 9.62
N ASP A 187 -20.62 3.90 9.02
CA ASP A 187 -20.71 5.34 9.32
C ASP A 187 -22.08 5.93 8.92
N ALA A 188 -22.67 5.47 7.82
CA ALA A 188 -24.00 5.89 7.39
C ALA A 188 -25.09 5.39 8.35
N LEU A 189 -25.06 4.14 8.81
CA LEU A 189 -26.00 3.60 9.79
C LEU A 189 -25.92 4.34 11.13
N ASP A 190 -24.73 4.71 11.55
CA ASP A 190 -24.51 5.53 12.75
C ASP A 190 -25.06 6.96 12.60
N SER A 191 -25.09 7.51 11.37
CA SER A 191 -25.67 8.81 11.05
C SER A 191 -27.20 8.75 10.88
N GLU A 192 -27.74 7.73 10.22
CA GLU A 192 -29.20 7.54 10.08
C GLU A 192 -29.85 7.22 11.43
N GLY A 193 -29.16 6.52 12.33
CA GLY A 193 -29.57 6.38 13.73
C GLY A 193 -29.63 7.70 14.51
N ARG A 194 -29.08 8.80 13.98
CA ARG A 194 -29.20 10.17 14.53
C ARG A 194 -30.35 10.96 13.92
N ASP A 195 -30.67 10.75 12.64
CA ASP A 195 -31.64 11.58 11.90
C ASP A 195 -33.02 10.92 11.70
N SER A 196 -33.11 9.58 11.67
CA SER A 196 -34.37 8.85 11.39
C SER A 196 -35.26 8.60 12.61
N GLU A 197 -34.81 8.95 13.81
CA GLU A 197 -35.66 9.05 15.01
C GLU A 197 -35.85 10.50 15.45
N GLY A 198 -36.37 11.34 14.54
CA GLY A 198 -37.35 12.35 14.93
C GLY A 198 -38.45 11.65 15.73
N PRO A 199 -38.97 12.26 16.81
CA PRO A 199 -39.51 11.55 17.97
C PRO A 199 -40.46 10.42 17.58
N ALA A 200 -39.94 9.19 17.51
CA ALA A 200 -40.77 8.01 17.38
C ALA A 200 -41.65 7.97 18.63
N GLU A 201 -42.96 8.12 18.40
CA GLU A 201 -44.01 8.09 19.40
C GLU A 201 -44.00 6.72 20.11
N GLY A 202 -43.10 6.53 21.07
CA GLY A 202 -42.98 5.26 21.78
C GLY A 202 -41.69 5.05 22.58
N GLU A 203 -40.60 5.75 22.27
CA GLU A 203 -39.38 5.55 23.05
C GLU A 203 -39.44 6.31 24.39
N GLY A 204 -39.53 5.53 25.46
CA GLY A 204 -39.45 6.04 26.83
C GLY A 204 -38.16 6.82 27.07
N ARG A 205 -38.16 7.67 28.11
CA ARG A 205 -37.00 8.49 28.53
C ARG A 205 -35.70 7.67 28.69
N LEU A 206 -35.83 6.37 28.93
CA LEU A 206 -34.74 5.43 29.09
C LEU A 206 -33.95 5.19 27.79
N GLY A 207 -34.61 5.08 26.64
CA GLY A 207 -33.94 4.85 25.34
C GLY A 207 -33.05 6.02 24.93
N ARG A 208 -33.55 7.25 25.13
CA ARG A 208 -32.77 8.48 24.92
C ARG A 208 -31.59 8.63 25.89
N CYS A 209 -31.74 8.16 27.12
CA CYS A 209 -30.66 8.18 28.11
C CYS A 209 -29.54 7.20 27.73
N MET A 210 -29.92 5.95 27.41
CA MET A 210 -28.97 4.90 27.03
C MET A 210 -28.17 5.28 25.78
N ARG A 211 -28.80 5.94 24.80
CA ARG A 211 -28.08 6.43 23.61
C ARG A 211 -27.09 7.54 23.90
N ARG A 212 -27.46 8.52 24.74
CA ARG A 212 -26.50 9.54 25.19
C ARG A 212 -25.31 8.95 25.96
N LEU A 213 -25.58 7.94 26.79
CA LEU A 213 -24.52 7.22 27.50
C LEU A 213 -23.62 6.44 26.54
N ARG A 214 -24.20 5.77 25.54
CA ARG A 214 -23.47 5.07 24.48
C ARG A 214 -22.57 6.03 23.69
N ASP A 215 -23.10 7.16 23.21
CA ASP A 215 -22.33 8.20 22.51
C ASP A 215 -21.17 8.74 23.36
N MET A 216 -21.41 8.95 24.67
CA MET A 216 -20.38 9.41 25.61
C MET A 216 -19.24 8.40 25.79
N VAL A 217 -19.53 7.11 25.71
CA VAL A 217 -18.57 6.02 25.90
C VAL A 217 -17.83 5.69 24.60
N GLU A 218 -18.52 5.61 23.47
CA GLU A 218 -17.96 5.18 22.18
C GLU A 218 -17.18 6.31 21.48
N ARG A 219 -17.58 7.58 21.67
CA ARG A 219 -16.93 8.73 21.03
C ARG A 219 -16.55 9.81 22.06
N PRO A 220 -15.47 9.63 22.84
CA PRO A 220 -15.05 10.59 23.87
C PRO A 220 -14.72 11.99 23.33
N HIS A 221 -14.48 12.14 22.03
CA HIS A 221 -14.19 13.42 21.38
C HIS A 221 -15.44 14.16 20.83
N SER A 222 -16.63 13.54 20.86
CA SER A 222 -17.84 14.04 20.20
C SER A 222 -18.53 15.22 20.92
N GLY A 223 -18.10 15.60 22.12
CA GLY A 223 -18.67 16.75 22.85
C GLY A 223 -18.16 16.95 24.27
N LEU A 224 -18.68 17.98 24.96
CA LEU A 224 -18.41 18.29 26.37
C LEU A 224 -18.58 17.08 27.32
N PRO A 225 -19.71 16.34 27.31
CA PRO A 225 -19.90 15.23 28.24
C PRO A 225 -18.98 14.03 27.96
N GLY A 226 -18.66 13.74 26.69
CA GLY A 226 -17.67 12.71 26.33
C GLY A 226 -16.26 13.05 26.81
N LYS A 227 -15.85 14.33 26.68
CA LYS A 227 -14.57 14.82 27.19
C LYS A 227 -14.47 14.74 28.72
N VAL A 228 -15.56 15.04 29.43
CA VAL A 228 -15.63 14.89 30.90
C VAL A 228 -15.51 13.41 31.29
N PHE A 229 -16.23 12.52 30.61
CA PHE A 229 -16.15 11.07 30.88
C PHE A 229 -14.74 10.52 30.64
N ALA A 230 -14.09 10.88 29.53
CA ALA A 230 -12.72 10.50 29.23
C ALA A 230 -11.70 11.01 30.27
N CYS A 231 -11.90 12.24 30.78
CA CYS A 231 -11.07 12.78 31.84
C CYS A 231 -11.24 11.98 33.15
N LEU A 232 -12.48 11.67 33.53
CA LEU A 232 -12.78 10.87 34.71
C LEU A 232 -12.23 9.43 34.60
N SER A 233 -12.31 8.81 33.43
CA SER A 233 -11.78 7.46 33.22
C SER A 233 -10.26 7.42 33.34
N VAL A 234 -9.55 8.42 32.79
CA VAL A 234 -8.10 8.55 32.96
C VAL A 234 -7.74 8.80 34.42
N LEU A 235 -8.45 9.70 35.11
CA LEU A 235 -8.25 9.95 36.53
C LEU A 235 -8.41 8.68 37.36
N PHE A 236 -9.48 7.91 37.14
CA PHE A 236 -9.72 6.66 37.85
C PHE A 236 -8.58 5.66 37.66
N VAL A 237 -8.15 5.45 36.41
CA VAL A 237 -7.01 4.58 36.09
C VAL A 237 -5.74 5.04 36.81
N THR A 238 -5.44 6.34 36.80
CA THR A 238 -4.25 6.87 37.50
C THR A 238 -4.32 6.69 39.01
N VAL A 239 -5.47 6.96 39.64
CA VAL A 239 -5.66 6.78 41.09
C VAL A 239 -5.51 5.31 41.47
N THR A 240 -6.10 4.39 40.71
CA THR A 240 -5.94 2.95 40.96
C THR A 240 -4.50 2.48 40.80
N ALA A 241 -3.78 2.98 39.78
CA ALA A 241 -2.36 2.66 39.60
C ALA A 241 -1.48 3.18 40.74
N VAL A 242 -1.74 4.41 41.22
CA VAL A 242 -1.03 4.97 42.39
C VAL A 242 -1.33 4.16 43.64
N ASN A 243 -2.59 3.82 43.90
CA ASN A 243 -2.99 3.03 45.06
C ASN A 243 -2.34 1.63 45.05
N LEU A 244 -2.31 0.97 43.89
CA LEU A 244 -1.58 -0.29 43.71
C LEU A 244 -0.08 -0.13 43.95
N SER A 245 0.51 0.96 43.48
CA SER A 245 1.94 1.25 43.69
C SER A 245 2.26 1.47 45.17
N VAL A 246 1.45 2.25 45.88
CA VAL A 246 1.56 2.50 47.31
C VAL A 246 1.39 1.22 48.12
N SER A 247 0.39 0.39 47.76
CA SER A 247 0.13 -0.92 48.42
C SER A 247 1.25 -1.94 48.22
N THR A 248 2.11 -1.72 47.22
CA THR A 248 3.24 -2.60 46.90
C THR A 248 4.56 -2.08 47.51
N LEU A 249 4.59 -0.87 48.06
CA LEU A 249 5.76 -0.35 48.76
C LEU A 249 5.87 -0.98 50.16
N PRO A 250 6.93 -1.74 50.46
CA PRO A 250 7.10 -2.39 51.77
C PRO A 250 7.26 -1.38 52.92
N SER A 251 7.67 -0.13 52.62
CA SER A 251 7.91 0.92 53.62
C SER A 251 6.65 1.47 54.31
N LEU A 252 5.44 1.15 53.82
CA LEU A 252 4.17 1.53 54.47
C LEU A 252 3.45 0.35 55.11
N ARG A 253 3.89 -0.89 54.86
CA ARG A 253 3.36 -2.08 55.55
C ARG A 253 3.88 -2.20 56.98
N GLU A 254 5.05 -1.62 57.27
CA GLU A 254 5.66 -1.67 58.60
C GLU A 254 5.02 -0.67 59.60
N GLU A 255 4.29 0.35 59.13
CA GLU A 255 3.59 1.32 60.00
C GLU A 255 2.14 0.93 60.34
N GLU A 256 1.54 -0.05 59.66
CA GLU A 256 0.19 -0.57 59.99
C GLU A 256 0.20 -1.75 60.98
N GLU A 257 1.35 -2.36 61.27
CA GLU A 257 1.50 -3.46 62.25
C GLU A 257 1.96 -3.00 63.65
N GLN A 258 1.92 -1.69 63.96
CA GLN A 258 2.16 -1.14 65.31
C GLN A 258 0.91 -0.55 65.96
#